data_AF-A0A0Q8FVU7-F1
#
_entry.id   AF-A0A0Q8FVU7-F1
#
_cell.length_a   1.000
_cell.length_b   1.000
_cell.length_c   1.000
_cell.angle_alpha   90.00
_cell.angle_beta   90.00
_cell.angle_gamma   90.00
#
_symmetry.space_group_name_H-M   'P 1'
#
loop_
_entity.id
_entity.type
_entity.pdbx_description
1 polymer ?
#
loop_
_entity_poly.entity_id
_entity_poly.type
_entity_poly.pdbx_seq_one_letter_code
_entity_poly.pdbx_strand_id
1 'polypeptide(L)'
;MVVAQPSNQIEPERIGAAEVALKQLLRQAKRLAEDIDNSNLELRFRAEFNEFAQLLGEGGNPVAIGLAALSQKAVCEAYQAEIPDILGTQITALLIGVGMYVAQDRQWQAFSEQAALAEFTPQVARDAIATADAVEAALKQYPELADPEVPATIKLIREWIHDPRGASNRLVLGLVRTLENLATAAWEQFTSLLGAVAASARKQVAFVGGAIAAAAVLHAAAGLFHVPMPELGWMKMIPKAIEAGLSKIGD
;
A
#
# COMPACT_ATOMS: atom_id res chain seq x y z
N MET A 1 -42.44 -12.75 -1.35
CA MET A 1 -41.16 -13.47 -1.33
C MET A 1 -40.15 -12.57 -0.65
N VAL A 2 -39.96 -12.74 0.66
CA VAL A 2 -38.98 -11.96 1.44
C VAL A 2 -37.63 -12.61 1.19
N VAL A 3 -36.78 -11.95 0.41
CA VAL A 3 -35.37 -12.35 0.28
C VAL A 3 -34.75 -12.08 1.65
N ALA A 4 -34.42 -13.15 2.38
CA ALA A 4 -33.70 -13.05 3.63
C ALA A 4 -32.37 -12.32 3.37
N GLN A 5 -32.16 -11.19 4.04
CA GLN A 5 -30.82 -10.59 4.10
C GLN A 5 -29.88 -11.64 4.73
N PRO A 6 -28.71 -11.92 4.13
CA PRO A 6 -27.74 -12.79 4.77
C PRO A 6 -27.35 -12.16 6.12
N SER A 7 -27.51 -12.92 7.20
CA SER A 7 -27.21 -12.44 8.55
C SER A 7 -25.77 -11.97 8.60
N ASN A 8 -25.54 -10.80 9.20
CA ASN A 8 -24.20 -10.25 9.44
C ASN A 8 -23.47 -10.97 10.60
N GLN A 9 -23.93 -12.16 11.00
CA GLN A 9 -23.32 -12.95 12.05
C GLN A 9 -22.33 -13.91 11.41
N ILE A 10 -21.04 -13.61 11.57
CA ILE A 10 -19.97 -14.54 11.20
C ILE A 10 -20.06 -15.72 12.18
N GLU A 11 -20.49 -16.89 11.70
CA GLU A 11 -20.61 -18.09 12.52
C GLU A 11 -19.24 -18.51 13.10
N PRO A 12 -19.17 -18.95 14.37
CA PRO A 12 -17.91 -19.37 15.03
C PRO A 12 -17.14 -20.45 14.25
N GLU A 13 -17.85 -21.34 13.56
CA GLU A 13 -17.28 -22.40 12.74
C GLU A 13 -16.50 -21.86 11.53
N ARG A 14 -16.94 -20.74 10.95
CA ARG A 14 -16.25 -20.07 9.84
C ARG A 14 -14.95 -19.42 10.30
N ILE A 15 -14.91 -18.88 11.52
CA ILE A 15 -13.71 -18.31 12.13
C ILE A 15 -12.67 -19.43 12.35
N GLY A 16 -13.10 -20.58 12.88
CA GLY A 16 -12.23 -21.75 13.08
C GLY A 16 -11.63 -22.29 11.77
N ALA A 17 -12.41 -22.34 10.68
CA ALA A 17 -11.92 -22.81 9.39
C ALA A 17 -10.89 -21.85 8.76
N ALA A 18 -11.10 -20.53 8.85
CA ALA A 18 -10.18 -19.53 8.33
C ALA A 18 -8.83 -19.53 9.08
N GLU A 19 -8.86 -19.68 10.41
CA GLU A 19 -7.64 -19.79 11.23
C GLU A 19 -6.83 -21.06 10.89
N VAL A 20 -7.51 -22.19 10.68
CA VAL A 20 -6.85 -23.44 10.27
C VAL A 20 -6.23 -23.31 8.89
N ALA A 21 -6.93 -22.68 7.94
CA ALA A 21 -6.40 -22.41 6.61
C ALA A 21 -5.16 -21.50 6.67
N LEU A 22 -5.20 -20.41 7.43
CA LEU A 22 -4.05 -19.52 7.60
C LEU A 22 -2.85 -20.26 8.20
N LYS A 23 -3.04 -21.04 9.27
CA LYS A 23 -1.97 -21.86 9.88
C LYS A 23 -1.36 -22.83 8.88
N GLN A 24 -2.14 -23.36 7.95
CA GLN A 24 -1.63 -24.24 6.90
C GLN A 24 -0.80 -23.46 5.87
N LEU A 25 -1.28 -22.29 5.43
CA LEU A 25 -0.55 -21.43 4.48
C LEU A 25 0.77 -20.95 5.07
N LEU A 26 0.80 -20.57 6.36
CA LEU A 26 2.01 -20.19 7.08
C LEU A 26 3.04 -21.31 7.13
N ARG A 27 2.60 -22.54 7.42
CA ARG A 27 3.49 -23.71 7.41
C ARG A 27 4.04 -23.99 6.01
N GLN A 28 3.23 -23.80 4.98
CA GLN A 28 3.66 -23.98 3.59
C GLN A 28 4.67 -22.89 3.17
N ALA A 29 4.39 -21.62 3.48
CA ALA A 29 5.27 -20.50 3.19
C ALA A 29 6.63 -20.66 3.85
N LYS A 30 6.67 -21.04 5.13
CA LYS A 30 7.92 -21.30 5.85
C LYS A 30 8.75 -22.41 5.21
N ARG A 31 8.13 -23.53 4.85
CA ARG A 31 8.83 -24.64 4.17
C ARG A 31 9.39 -24.21 2.82
N LEU A 32 8.62 -23.46 2.05
CA LEU A 32 9.07 -22.97 0.74
C LEU A 32 10.21 -21.96 0.87
N ALA A 33 10.20 -21.11 1.89
CA ALA A 33 11.30 -20.20 2.18
C ALA A 33 12.59 -20.98 2.46
N GLU A 34 12.51 -22.02 3.31
CA GLU A 34 13.64 -22.93 3.58
C GLU A 34 14.14 -23.62 2.29
N ASP A 35 13.23 -24.11 1.44
CA ASP A 35 13.60 -24.76 0.17
C ASP A 35 14.24 -23.78 -0.82
N ILE A 36 13.72 -22.55 -0.91
CA ILE A 36 14.24 -21.48 -1.78
C ILE A 36 15.63 -21.03 -1.32
N ASP A 37 15.84 -20.86 0.00
CA ASP A 37 17.13 -20.48 0.55
C ASP A 37 18.22 -21.53 0.29
N ASN A 38 17.83 -22.81 0.24
CA ASN A 38 18.72 -23.93 -0.07
C ASN A 38 18.83 -24.23 -1.59
N SER A 39 18.17 -23.44 -2.44
CA SER A 39 18.21 -23.61 -3.90
C SER A 39 19.34 -22.79 -4.56
N ASN A 40 19.45 -22.85 -5.89
CA ASN A 40 20.34 -22.02 -6.71
C ASN A 40 19.66 -20.76 -7.27
N LEU A 41 18.47 -20.40 -6.78
CA LEU A 41 17.74 -19.22 -7.26
C LEU A 41 18.50 -17.93 -7.01
N GLU A 42 18.24 -16.92 -7.83
CA GLU A 42 18.86 -15.60 -7.72
C GLU A 42 18.56 -14.94 -6.36
N LEU A 43 19.50 -14.13 -5.83
CA LEU A 43 19.45 -13.59 -4.48
C LEU A 43 18.23 -12.68 -4.23
N ARG A 44 17.85 -11.85 -5.22
CA ARG A 44 16.68 -10.98 -5.12
C ARG A 44 15.41 -11.80 -5.07
N PHE A 45 15.28 -12.85 -5.89
CA PHE A 45 14.11 -13.74 -5.81
C PHE A 45 13.94 -14.31 -4.39
N ARG A 46 15.03 -14.75 -3.75
CA ARG A 46 14.99 -15.24 -2.36
C ARG A 46 14.55 -14.17 -1.38
N ALA A 47 15.09 -12.95 -1.53
CA ALA A 47 14.74 -11.83 -0.66
C ALA A 47 13.24 -11.49 -0.76
N GLU A 48 12.71 -11.36 -1.98
CA GLU A 48 11.30 -11.07 -2.24
C GLU A 48 10.38 -12.16 -1.66
N PHE A 49 10.72 -13.44 -1.87
CA PHE A 49 9.91 -14.52 -1.32
C PHE A 49 9.91 -14.55 0.21
N ASN A 50 11.07 -14.31 0.84
CA ASN A 50 11.19 -14.26 2.29
C ASN A 50 10.41 -13.08 2.89
N GLU A 51 10.42 -11.92 2.24
CA GLU A 51 9.61 -10.77 2.64
C GLU A 51 8.11 -11.09 2.54
N PHE A 52 7.67 -11.70 1.45
CA PHE A 52 6.29 -12.19 1.32
C PHE A 52 5.91 -13.18 2.43
N ALA A 53 6.78 -14.16 2.73
CA ALA A 53 6.54 -15.16 3.76
C ALA A 53 6.48 -14.53 5.16
N GLN A 54 7.31 -13.52 5.43
CA GLN A 54 7.29 -12.74 6.66
C GLN A 54 5.98 -11.95 6.81
N LEU A 55 5.58 -11.20 5.78
CA LEU A 55 4.33 -10.44 5.77
C LEU A 55 3.10 -11.33 6.01
N LEU A 56 3.09 -12.52 5.42
CA LEU A 56 2.04 -13.51 5.68
C LEU A 56 2.03 -13.94 7.16
N GLY A 57 3.23 -14.12 7.76
CA GLY A 57 3.46 -14.53 9.15
C GLY A 57 3.10 -13.52 10.22
N GLU A 58 3.35 -12.24 9.95
CA GLU A 58 2.94 -11.13 10.81
C GLU A 58 1.41 -11.01 10.89
N GLY A 59 0.71 -11.51 9.86
CA GLY A 59 -0.74 -11.46 9.76
C GLY A 59 -1.26 -10.03 9.63
N GLY A 60 -2.55 -9.83 9.89
CA GLY A 60 -3.15 -8.50 9.90
C GLY A 60 -3.99 -8.19 8.65
N ASN A 61 -3.78 -7.02 8.05
CA ASN A 61 -4.65 -6.44 7.04
C ASN A 61 -4.78 -7.35 5.79
N PRO A 62 -5.98 -7.91 5.50
CA PRO A 62 -6.20 -8.79 4.35
C PRO A 62 -5.86 -8.15 3.00
N VAL A 63 -5.94 -6.82 2.91
CA VAL A 63 -5.54 -6.07 1.71
C VAL A 63 -4.03 -6.13 1.50
N ALA A 64 -3.24 -5.89 2.55
CA ALA A 64 -1.79 -5.95 2.44
C ALA A 64 -1.31 -7.36 2.05
N ILE A 65 -1.88 -8.40 2.68
CA ILE A 65 -1.58 -9.80 2.37
C ILE A 65 -1.94 -10.12 0.90
N GLY A 66 -3.13 -9.70 0.45
CA GLY A 66 -3.57 -9.93 -0.92
C GLY A 66 -2.71 -9.22 -1.97
N LEU A 67 -2.26 -7.99 -1.67
CA LEU A 67 -1.35 -7.25 -2.54
C LEU A 67 0.04 -7.89 -2.60
N ALA A 68 0.60 -8.29 -1.45
CA ALA A 68 1.88 -8.99 -1.39
C ALA A 68 1.84 -10.31 -2.20
N ALA A 69 0.75 -11.07 -2.12
CA ALA A 69 0.56 -12.28 -2.91
C ALA A 69 0.49 -12.01 -4.43
N LEU A 70 -0.15 -10.91 -4.84
CA LEU A 70 -0.19 -10.50 -6.25
C LEU A 70 1.18 -10.05 -6.76
N SER A 71 1.93 -9.34 -5.93
CA SER A 71 3.32 -8.96 -6.23
C SER A 71 4.19 -10.20 -6.42
N GLN A 72 4.17 -11.10 -5.44
CA GLN A 72 4.97 -12.33 -5.48
C GLN A 72 4.64 -13.18 -6.70
N LYS A 73 3.37 -13.19 -7.14
CA LYS A 73 2.98 -13.85 -8.39
C LYS A 73 3.70 -13.23 -9.60
N ALA A 74 3.73 -11.91 -9.71
CA ALA A 74 4.44 -11.21 -10.80
C ALA A 74 5.95 -11.48 -10.76
N VAL A 75 6.56 -11.54 -9.56
CA VAL A 75 7.96 -11.95 -9.39
C VAL A 75 8.16 -13.38 -9.91
N CYS A 76 7.31 -14.33 -9.52
CA CYS A 76 7.41 -15.71 -10.01
C CYS A 76 7.27 -15.82 -11.53
N GLU A 77 6.41 -15.01 -12.14
CA GLU A 77 6.27 -14.95 -13.61
C GLU A 77 7.56 -14.40 -14.27
N ALA A 78 8.20 -13.40 -13.67
CA ALA A 78 9.45 -12.83 -14.18
C ALA A 78 10.64 -13.80 -14.10
N TYR A 79 10.70 -14.63 -13.05
CA TYR A 79 11.76 -15.63 -12.83
C TYR A 79 11.38 -17.04 -13.30
N GLN A 80 10.29 -17.20 -14.05
CA GLN A 80 9.71 -18.51 -14.37
C GLN A 80 10.73 -19.49 -14.98
N ALA A 81 11.65 -19.00 -15.81
CA ALA A 81 12.68 -19.83 -16.46
C ALA A 81 13.76 -20.36 -15.49
N GLU A 82 13.92 -19.73 -14.33
CA GLU A 82 14.93 -20.07 -13.32
C GLU A 82 14.34 -20.93 -12.19
N ILE A 83 13.02 -20.92 -12.02
CA ILE A 83 12.32 -21.64 -10.96
C ILE A 83 12.15 -23.11 -11.34
N PRO A 84 12.64 -24.07 -10.53
CA PRO A 84 12.36 -25.49 -10.75
C PRO A 84 10.85 -25.78 -10.76
N ASP A 85 10.38 -26.58 -11.72
CA ASP A 85 8.94 -26.83 -11.96
C ASP A 85 8.15 -27.20 -10.69
N ILE A 86 8.71 -28.08 -9.86
CA ILE A 86 8.07 -28.51 -8.62
C ILE A 86 7.93 -27.35 -7.63
N LEU A 87 8.98 -26.53 -7.50
CA LEU A 87 9.00 -25.39 -6.61
C LEU A 87 8.04 -24.30 -7.10
N GLY A 88 8.04 -24.02 -8.41
CA GLY A 88 7.11 -23.09 -9.04
C GLY A 88 5.65 -23.51 -8.86
N THR A 89 5.36 -24.81 -8.97
CA THR A 89 4.03 -25.37 -8.70
C THR A 89 3.61 -25.17 -7.25
N GLN A 90 4.50 -25.42 -6.29
CA GLN A 90 4.22 -25.25 -4.86
C GLN A 90 4.02 -23.78 -4.48
N ILE A 91 4.83 -22.88 -5.04
CA ILE A 91 4.65 -21.43 -4.85
C ILE A 91 3.31 -20.99 -5.43
N THR A 92 2.98 -21.44 -6.64
CA THR A 92 1.67 -21.14 -7.27
C THR A 92 0.51 -21.62 -6.41
N ALA A 93 0.59 -22.84 -5.86
CA ALA A 93 -0.43 -23.37 -4.96
C ALA A 93 -0.56 -22.55 -3.67
N LEU A 94 0.56 -22.10 -3.08
CA LEU A 94 0.56 -21.19 -1.93
C LEU A 94 -0.14 -19.87 -2.27
N LEU A 95 0.22 -19.24 -3.38
CA LEU A 95 -0.35 -17.94 -3.79
C LEU A 95 -1.86 -18.04 -4.09
N ILE A 96 -2.30 -19.13 -4.72
CA ILE A 96 -3.74 -19.41 -4.90
C ILE A 96 -4.42 -19.57 -3.53
N GLY A 97 -3.83 -20.34 -2.63
CA GLY A 97 -4.35 -20.55 -1.28
C GLY A 97 -4.47 -19.25 -0.48
N VAL A 98 -3.46 -18.38 -0.54
CA VAL A 98 -3.50 -17.04 0.07
C VAL A 98 -4.59 -16.19 -0.57
N GLY A 99 -4.73 -16.21 -1.89
CA GLY A 99 -5.81 -15.53 -2.61
C GLY A 99 -7.20 -15.99 -2.15
N MET A 100 -7.41 -17.30 -1.99
CA MET A 100 -8.67 -17.87 -1.49
C MET A 100 -8.91 -17.53 -0.01
N TYR A 101 -7.85 -17.43 0.79
CA TYR A 101 -7.94 -17.01 2.19
C TYR A 101 -8.41 -15.55 2.29
N VAL A 102 -7.72 -14.61 1.63
CA VAL A 102 -8.11 -13.18 1.68
C VAL A 102 -9.46 -12.91 1.01
N ALA A 103 -9.87 -13.73 0.04
CA ALA A 103 -11.18 -13.65 -0.60
C ALA A 103 -12.36 -13.87 0.35
N GLN A 104 -12.14 -14.44 1.53
CA GLN A 104 -13.18 -14.60 2.55
C GLN A 104 -13.46 -13.30 3.33
N ASP A 105 -12.53 -12.34 3.26
CA ASP A 105 -12.63 -11.08 3.98
C ASP A 105 -13.35 -9.99 3.16
N ARG A 106 -14.29 -9.28 3.80
CA ARG A 106 -15.09 -8.24 3.14
C ARG A 106 -14.28 -7.03 2.72
N GLN A 107 -13.22 -6.68 3.46
CA GLN A 107 -12.35 -5.55 3.13
C GLN A 107 -11.61 -5.82 1.82
N TRP A 108 -11.09 -7.04 1.64
CA TRP A 108 -10.45 -7.44 0.38
C TRP A 108 -11.45 -7.48 -0.79
N GLN A 109 -12.67 -7.97 -0.55
CA GLN A 109 -13.73 -7.98 -1.56
C GLN A 109 -14.06 -6.55 -2.03
N ALA A 110 -14.35 -5.64 -1.10
CA ALA A 110 -14.66 -4.25 -1.43
C ALA A 110 -13.49 -3.54 -2.14
N PHE A 111 -12.26 -3.77 -1.67
CA PHE A 111 -11.05 -3.25 -2.32
C PHE A 111 -10.89 -3.79 -3.75
N SER A 112 -11.12 -5.09 -3.94
CA SER A 112 -11.05 -5.74 -5.25
C SER A 112 -12.10 -5.23 -6.22
N GLU A 113 -13.31 -4.96 -5.75
CA GLU A 113 -14.40 -4.37 -6.54
C GLU A 113 -14.05 -2.94 -6.96
N GLN A 114 -13.54 -2.11 -6.04
CA GLN A 114 -13.06 -0.76 -6.37
C GLN A 114 -11.96 -0.80 -7.44
N ALA A 115 -10.98 -1.71 -7.30
CA ALA A 115 -9.91 -1.87 -8.26
C ALA A 115 -10.41 -2.33 -9.63
N ALA A 116 -11.46 -3.16 -9.67
CA ALA A 116 -12.07 -3.62 -10.93
C ALA A 116 -12.86 -2.52 -11.64
N LEU A 117 -13.46 -1.61 -10.88
CA LEU A 117 -14.18 -0.43 -11.41
C LEU A 117 -13.24 0.71 -11.79
N ALA A 118 -12.02 0.73 -11.27
CA ALA A 118 -11.04 1.73 -11.57
C ALA A 118 -10.51 1.59 -13.01
N GLU A 119 -10.66 2.64 -13.82
CA GLU A 119 -10.14 2.72 -15.19
C GLU A 119 -8.65 3.06 -15.21
N PHE A 120 -7.83 2.26 -14.51
CA PHE A 120 -6.40 2.49 -14.46
C PHE A 120 -5.72 2.11 -15.76
N THR A 121 -5.17 3.11 -16.44
CA THR A 121 -4.32 2.93 -17.61
C THR A 121 -2.86 2.77 -17.18
N PRO A 122 -1.97 2.27 -18.06
CA PRO A 122 -0.53 2.28 -17.77
C PRO A 122 0.04 3.65 -17.45
N GLN A 123 -0.59 4.73 -17.93
CA GLN A 123 -0.19 6.09 -17.56
C GLN A 123 -0.53 6.40 -16.10
N VAL A 124 -1.72 6.00 -15.64
CA VAL A 124 -2.11 6.16 -14.23
C VAL A 124 -1.16 5.42 -13.30
N ALA A 125 -0.76 4.20 -13.66
CA ALA A 125 0.24 3.44 -12.89
C ALA A 125 1.58 4.18 -12.82
N ARG A 126 2.06 4.76 -13.93
CA ARG A 126 3.29 5.57 -13.96
C ARG A 126 3.17 6.83 -13.10
N ASP A 127 2.04 7.53 -13.16
CA ASP A 127 1.81 8.75 -12.39
C ASP A 127 1.78 8.45 -10.88
N ALA A 128 1.17 7.33 -10.48
CA ALA A 128 1.18 6.86 -9.09
C ALA A 128 2.59 6.53 -8.59
N ILE A 129 3.41 5.85 -9.41
CA ILE A 129 4.82 5.55 -9.09
C ILE A 129 5.64 6.84 -8.96
N ALA A 130 5.52 7.76 -9.92
CA ALA A 130 6.24 9.03 -9.86
C ALA A 130 5.84 9.88 -8.65
N THR A 131 4.57 9.83 -8.26
CA THR A 131 4.08 10.48 -7.03
C THR A 131 4.71 9.80 -5.80
N ALA A 132 4.77 8.46 -5.76
CA ALA A 132 5.41 7.73 -4.67
C ALA A 132 6.88 8.13 -4.51
N ASP A 133 7.62 8.26 -5.61
CA ASP A 133 9.03 8.70 -5.59
C ASP A 133 9.18 10.12 -5.04
N ALA A 134 8.31 11.03 -5.45
CA ALA A 134 8.31 12.42 -4.96
C ALA A 134 8.00 12.50 -3.47
N VAL A 135 7.04 11.70 -3.00
CA VAL A 135 6.66 11.61 -1.58
C VAL A 135 7.79 10.99 -0.76
N GLU A 136 8.40 9.89 -1.23
CA GLU A 136 9.55 9.26 -0.57
C GLU A 136 10.72 10.25 -0.46
N ALA A 137 10.99 11.03 -1.50
CA ALA A 137 12.01 12.08 -1.48
C ALA A 137 11.69 13.18 -0.46
N ALA A 138 10.43 13.62 -0.37
CA ALA A 138 10.00 14.60 0.61
C ALA A 138 10.16 14.08 2.05
N LEU A 139 9.76 12.83 2.33
CA LEU A 139 9.94 12.21 3.65
C LEU A 139 11.41 12.03 4.03
N LYS A 140 12.30 11.76 3.06
CA LYS A 140 13.76 11.70 3.31
C LYS A 140 14.34 13.07 3.64
N GLN A 141 13.80 14.14 3.03
CA GLN A 141 14.21 15.50 3.34
C GLN A 141 13.74 15.95 4.73
N TYR A 142 12.61 15.41 5.20
CA TYR A 142 11.97 15.75 6.47
C TYR A 142 11.65 14.48 7.29
N PRO A 143 12.68 13.78 7.81
CA PRO A 143 12.50 12.49 8.50
C PRO A 143 11.71 12.61 9.81
N GLU A 144 11.54 13.82 10.35
CA GLU A 144 10.72 14.08 11.54
C GLU A 144 9.21 13.94 11.31
N LEU A 145 8.76 13.87 10.04
CA LEU A 145 7.34 13.79 9.69
C LEU A 145 6.74 12.40 9.82
N ALA A 146 7.57 11.37 9.68
CA ALA A 146 7.09 10.00 9.61
C ALA A 146 8.13 9.05 10.20
N ASP A 147 7.64 7.98 10.80
CA ASP A 147 8.49 6.85 11.18
C ASP A 147 9.23 6.30 9.94
N PRO A 148 10.50 5.89 10.04
CA PRO A 148 11.24 5.24 8.94
C PRO A 148 10.50 4.09 8.25
N GLU A 149 9.58 3.41 8.93
CA GLU A 149 8.73 2.37 8.36
C GLU A 149 7.76 2.90 7.28
N VAL A 150 7.37 4.18 7.32
CA VAL A 150 6.45 4.78 6.34
C VAL A 150 7.08 4.88 4.94
N PRO A 151 8.23 5.56 4.73
CA PRO A 151 8.88 5.57 3.42
C PRO A 151 9.34 4.17 2.98
N ALA A 152 9.68 3.27 3.91
CA ALA A 152 9.97 1.87 3.58
C ALA A 152 8.73 1.15 3.02
N THR A 153 7.56 1.32 3.64
CA THR A 153 6.29 0.76 3.17
C THR A 153 5.89 1.32 1.81
N ILE A 154 6.07 2.62 1.57
CA ILE A 154 5.78 3.23 0.26
C ILE A 154 6.67 2.64 -0.81
N LYS A 155 7.97 2.51 -0.52
CA LYS A 155 8.95 1.89 -1.40
C LYS A 155 8.56 0.45 -1.72
N LEU A 156 8.21 -0.34 -0.72
CA LEU A 156 7.78 -1.74 -0.88
C LEU A 156 6.55 -1.86 -1.78
N ILE A 157 5.50 -1.09 -1.52
CA ILE A 157 4.25 -1.14 -2.30
C ILE A 157 4.49 -0.64 -3.74
N ARG A 158 5.37 0.35 -3.93
CA ARG A 158 5.79 0.79 -5.26
C ARG A 158 6.51 -0.33 -6.00
N GLU A 159 7.41 -1.04 -5.32
CA GLU A 159 8.20 -2.14 -5.89
C GLU A 159 7.33 -3.32 -6.32
N TRP A 160 6.16 -3.51 -5.71
CA TRP A 160 5.16 -4.48 -6.19
C TRP A 160 4.65 -4.20 -7.61
N ILE A 161 4.79 -2.97 -8.11
CA ILE A 161 4.44 -2.58 -9.47
C ILE A 161 5.68 -2.70 -10.38
N HIS A 162 6.10 -3.92 -10.68
CA HIS A 162 7.31 -4.19 -11.49
C HIS A 162 7.23 -3.68 -12.95
N ASP A 163 6.11 -3.90 -13.66
CA ASP A 163 5.85 -3.34 -14.99
C ASP A 163 4.50 -2.59 -14.98
N PRO A 164 4.51 -1.24 -15.10
CA PRO A 164 3.29 -0.45 -15.16
C PRO A 164 2.30 -0.83 -16.28
N ARG A 165 2.77 -1.51 -17.35
CA ARG A 165 1.91 -1.94 -18.47
C ARG A 165 1.14 -3.22 -18.17
N GLY A 166 1.70 -4.07 -17.31
CA GLY A 166 1.10 -5.35 -16.89
C GLY A 166 0.57 -5.33 -15.45
N ALA A 167 0.67 -4.19 -14.77
CA ALA A 167 0.30 -4.06 -13.38
C ALA A 167 -1.18 -4.37 -13.15
N SER A 168 -1.46 -5.16 -12.13
CA SER A 168 -2.83 -5.39 -11.66
C SER A 168 -3.43 -4.08 -11.13
N ASN A 169 -4.67 -3.76 -11.50
CA ASN A 169 -5.38 -2.59 -10.96
C ASN A 169 -5.44 -2.59 -9.43
N ARG A 170 -5.43 -3.78 -8.79
CA ARG A 170 -5.36 -3.90 -7.33
C ARG A 170 -4.04 -3.35 -6.78
N LEU A 171 -2.91 -3.65 -7.42
CA LEU A 171 -1.60 -3.14 -7.02
C LEU A 171 -1.54 -1.61 -7.18
N VAL A 172 -2.03 -1.09 -8.30
CA VAL A 172 -2.12 0.35 -8.54
C VAL A 172 -3.02 1.02 -7.51
N LEU A 173 -4.21 0.46 -7.23
CA LEU A 173 -5.12 0.98 -6.21
C LEU A 173 -4.46 0.99 -4.83
N GLY A 174 -3.71 -0.07 -4.49
CA GLY A 174 -3.00 -0.19 -3.23
C GLY A 174 -2.03 0.96 -3.03
N LEU A 175 -1.19 1.24 -4.04
CA LEU A 175 -0.26 2.36 -4.00
C LEU A 175 -1.01 3.71 -3.87
N VAL A 176 -2.05 3.94 -4.69
CA VAL A 176 -2.85 5.17 -4.63
C VAL A 176 -3.46 5.39 -3.26
N ARG A 177 -4.08 4.36 -2.66
CA ARG A 177 -4.70 4.45 -1.33
C ARG A 177 -3.67 4.70 -0.23
N THR A 178 -2.48 4.09 -0.32
CA THR A 178 -1.39 4.37 0.62
C THR A 178 -0.96 5.83 0.55
N LEU A 179 -0.77 6.36 -0.66
CA LEU A 179 -0.39 7.77 -0.86
C LEU A 179 -1.50 8.74 -0.44
N GLU A 180 -2.77 8.40 -0.71
CA GLU A 180 -3.95 9.18 -0.26
C GLU A 180 -4.06 9.25 1.27
N ASN A 181 -3.87 8.12 1.95
CA ASN A 181 -3.90 8.06 3.41
C ASN A 181 -2.79 8.92 4.03
N LEU A 182 -1.58 8.86 3.46
CA LEU A 182 -0.48 9.73 3.88
C LEU A 182 -0.79 11.21 3.63
N ALA A 183 -1.33 11.54 2.45
CA ALA A 183 -1.73 12.91 2.11
C ALA A 183 -2.79 13.43 3.09
N THR A 184 -3.73 12.58 3.51
CA THR A 184 -4.75 12.92 4.50
C THR A 184 -4.11 13.24 5.85
N ALA A 185 -3.20 12.39 6.33
CA ALA A 185 -2.47 12.63 7.58
C ALA A 185 -1.64 13.92 7.52
N ALA A 186 -0.93 14.15 6.42
CA ALA A 186 -0.15 15.38 6.22
C ALA A 186 -1.05 16.63 6.16
N TRP A 187 -2.27 16.51 5.60
CA TRP A 187 -3.25 17.59 5.56
C TRP A 187 -3.76 17.97 6.95
N GLU A 188 -4.11 16.98 7.76
CA GLU A 188 -4.54 17.18 9.13
C GLU A 188 -3.44 17.84 9.98
N GLN A 189 -2.20 17.38 9.82
CA GLN A 189 -1.06 18.00 10.50
C GLN A 189 -0.82 19.44 10.04
N PHE A 190 -0.84 19.69 8.72
CA PHE A 190 -0.65 21.03 8.16
C PHE A 190 -1.71 22.01 8.67
N THR A 191 -2.99 21.63 8.63
CA THR A 191 -4.09 22.50 9.07
C THR A 191 -4.12 22.72 10.58
N SER A 192 -3.78 21.69 11.37
CA SER A 192 -3.61 21.81 12.82
C SER A 192 -2.51 22.81 13.20
N LEU A 193 -1.35 22.73 12.54
CA LEU A 193 -0.23 23.64 12.77
C LEU A 193 -0.57 25.08 12.37
N LEU A 194 -1.29 25.30 11.26
CA LEU A 194 -1.79 26.62 10.90
C LEU A 194 -2.74 27.21 11.94
N GLY A 195 -3.64 26.40 12.49
CA GLY A 195 -4.54 26.81 13.57
C GLY A 195 -3.79 27.22 14.84
N ALA A 196 -2.77 26.45 15.22
CA ALA A 196 -1.93 26.73 16.37
C ALA A 196 -1.10 28.02 16.22
N VAL A 197 -0.56 28.28 15.02
CA VAL A 197 0.18 29.51 14.70
C VAL A 197 -0.74 30.73 14.75
N ALA A 198 -1.97 30.63 14.24
CA ALA A 198 -2.93 31.73 14.31
C ALA A 198 -3.38 32.05 15.76
N ALA A 199 -3.41 31.04 16.64
CA ALA A 199 -3.84 31.19 18.02
C ALA A 199 -2.73 31.68 18.98
N SER A 200 -1.46 31.50 18.64
CA SER A 200 -0.31 31.80 19.53
C SER A 200 0.55 32.94 19.00
N ALA A 201 0.57 34.08 19.69
CA ALA A 201 1.40 35.26 19.32
C ALA A 201 2.93 35.02 19.35
N ARG A 202 3.38 33.86 19.86
CA ARG A 202 4.80 33.45 19.85
C ARG A 202 5.01 32.39 18.77
N LYS A 203 5.51 32.82 17.60
CA LYS A 203 5.99 31.96 16.51
C LYS A 203 7.14 31.08 17.01
N GLN A 204 6.85 29.90 17.53
CA GLN A 204 7.89 28.91 17.82
C GLN A 204 8.36 28.29 16.51
N VAL A 205 9.65 28.43 16.21
CA VAL A 205 10.30 27.97 14.96
C VAL A 205 10.00 26.49 14.65
N ALA A 206 9.82 25.65 15.67
CA ALA A 206 9.46 24.23 15.51
C ALA A 206 8.08 24.02 14.84
N PHE A 207 7.08 24.87 15.11
CA PHE A 207 5.76 24.78 14.46
C PHE A 207 5.83 25.16 12.98
N VAL A 208 6.70 26.10 12.63
CA VAL A 208 6.93 26.54 11.25
C VAL A 208 7.63 25.45 10.45
N GLY A 209 8.65 24.81 11.02
CA GLY A 209 9.34 23.67 10.40
C GLY A 209 8.39 22.52 10.08
N GLY A 210 7.55 22.12 11.04
CA GLY A 210 6.55 21.06 10.82
C GLY A 210 5.51 21.40 9.74
N ALA A 211 5.09 22.67 9.63
CA ALA A 211 4.12 23.10 8.62
C ALA A 211 4.72 23.09 7.20
N ILE A 212 5.98 23.53 7.05
CA ILE A 212 6.72 23.47 5.78
C ILE A 212 6.93 22.02 5.35
N ALA A 213 7.33 21.17 6.30
CA ALA A 213 7.57 19.77 6.06
C ALA A 213 6.28 19.05 5.62
N ALA A 214 5.16 19.24 6.33
CA ALA A 214 3.86 18.70 5.94
C ALA A 214 3.38 19.23 4.56
N ALA A 215 3.62 20.52 4.28
CA ALA A 215 3.33 21.11 2.98
C ALA A 215 4.14 20.47 1.84
N ALA A 216 5.41 20.11 2.08
CA ALA A 216 6.24 19.43 1.08
C ALA A 216 5.68 18.05 0.71
N VAL A 217 5.28 17.25 1.71
CA VAL A 217 4.64 15.94 1.48
C VAL A 217 3.32 16.09 0.73
N LEU A 218 2.49 17.06 1.13
CA LEU A 218 1.22 17.37 0.45
C LEU A 218 1.43 17.80 -1.00
N HIS A 219 2.43 18.64 -1.26
CA HIS A 219 2.76 19.09 -2.60
C HIS A 219 3.20 17.92 -3.48
N ALA A 220 4.04 17.02 -2.96
CA ALA A 220 4.44 15.81 -3.66
C ALA A 220 3.24 14.89 -3.94
N ALA A 221 2.37 14.68 -2.95
CA ALA A 221 1.18 13.85 -3.09
C ALA A 221 0.11 14.43 -4.02
N ALA A 222 0.14 15.75 -4.29
CA ALA A 222 -0.80 16.38 -5.20
C ALA A 222 -0.78 15.76 -6.61
N GLY A 223 0.33 15.12 -7.03
CA GLY A 223 0.42 14.38 -8.30
C GLY A 223 -0.74 13.38 -8.54
N LEU A 224 -1.33 12.85 -7.45
CA LEU A 224 -2.48 11.95 -7.49
C LEU A 224 -3.76 12.56 -8.09
N PHE A 225 -3.90 13.89 -8.22
CA PHE A 225 -5.15 14.46 -8.75
C PHE A 225 -5.45 14.02 -10.20
N HIS A 226 -4.45 13.51 -10.92
CA HIS A 226 -4.59 12.96 -12.28
C HIS A 226 -5.16 11.55 -12.31
N VAL A 227 -5.15 10.85 -11.16
CA VAL A 227 -5.74 9.51 -11.04
C VAL A 227 -7.27 9.65 -11.13
N PRO A 228 -7.95 8.86 -11.99
CA PRO A 228 -9.38 9.00 -12.25
C PRO A 228 -10.23 8.41 -11.11
N MET A 229 -10.08 8.96 -9.90
CA MET A 229 -10.85 8.60 -8.71
C MET A 229 -11.53 9.84 -8.14
N PRO A 230 -12.87 9.90 -8.09
CA PRO A 230 -13.61 11.05 -7.57
C PRO A 230 -13.20 11.46 -6.15
N GLU A 231 -12.85 10.48 -5.32
CA GLU A 231 -12.44 10.69 -3.92
C GLU A 231 -11.17 11.53 -3.81
N LEU A 232 -10.31 11.54 -4.82
CA LEU A 232 -9.07 12.34 -4.85
C LEU A 232 -9.29 13.78 -5.30
N GLY A 233 -10.55 14.17 -5.60
CA GLY A 233 -10.88 15.50 -6.14
C GLY A 233 -10.44 16.66 -5.23
N TRP A 234 -10.36 16.44 -3.92
CA TRP A 234 -9.92 17.45 -2.96
C TRP A 234 -8.44 17.82 -3.11
N MET A 235 -7.60 16.93 -3.65
CA MET A 235 -6.16 17.17 -3.82
C MET A 235 -5.85 18.33 -4.75
N LYS A 236 -6.78 18.69 -5.65
CA LYS A 236 -6.68 19.87 -6.52
C LYS A 236 -6.62 21.18 -5.73
N MET A 237 -7.08 21.18 -4.48
CA MET A 237 -7.07 22.36 -3.61
C MET A 237 -5.73 22.54 -2.88
N ILE A 238 -4.91 21.48 -2.79
CA ILE A 238 -3.66 21.46 -2.02
C ILE A 238 -2.73 22.62 -2.39
N PRO A 239 -2.38 22.87 -3.68
CA PRO A 239 -1.40 23.91 -4.01
C PRO A 239 -1.83 25.30 -3.53
N LYS A 240 -3.12 25.65 -3.73
CA LYS A 240 -3.68 26.94 -3.29
C LYS A 240 -3.73 27.06 -1.77
N ALA A 241 -4.07 25.98 -1.07
CA ALA A 241 -4.13 25.97 0.39
C ALA A 241 -2.74 26.09 1.03
N ILE A 242 -1.72 25.47 0.44
CA ILE A 242 -0.33 25.63 0.88
C ILE A 242 0.11 27.08 0.72
N GLU A 243 -0.11 27.68 -0.45
CA GLU A 243 0.26 29.07 -0.74
C GLU A 243 -0.38 30.05 0.26
N ALA A 244 -1.70 29.94 0.47
CA ALA A 244 -2.45 30.77 1.40
C ALA A 244 -2.11 30.50 2.88
N GLY A 245 -1.64 29.30 3.20
CA GLY A 245 -1.24 28.92 4.55
C GLY A 245 0.15 29.44 4.91
N LEU A 246 1.13 29.23 4.03
CA LEU A 246 2.52 29.66 4.24
C LEU A 246 2.67 31.18 4.25
N SER A 247 1.85 31.92 3.48
CA SER A 247 1.86 33.39 3.51
C SER A 247 1.56 33.95 4.91
N LYS A 248 0.68 33.27 5.68
CA LYS A 248 0.33 33.66 7.06
C LYS A 248 1.42 33.38 8.09
N ILE A 249 2.40 32.55 7.73
CA ILE A 249 3.53 32.23 8.61
C ILE A 249 4.67 33.26 8.40
N GLY A 250 4.84 33.72 7.15
CA GLY A 250 5.88 34.68 6.73
C GLY A 250 5.67 36.11 7.23
N ASP A 251 4.43 36.54 7.46
CA ASP A 251 4.06 37.84 8.06
C ASP A 251 4.10 37.77 9.60
#